data_AF-A0A7C3RAQ3-F1
#
_entry.id   AF-A0A7C3RAQ3-F1
#
_cell.length_a   1.000
_cell.length_b   1.000
_cell.length_c   1.000
_cell.angle_alpha   90.00
_cell.angle_beta   90.00
_cell.angle_gamma   90.00
#
_symmetry.space_group_name_H-M   'P 1'
#
loop_
_entity.id
_entity.type
_entity.pdbx_description
1 polymer ?
#
loop_
_entity_poly.entity_id
_entity_poly.type
_entity_poly.pdbx_seq_one_letter_code
_entity_poly.pdbx_strand_id
1 'polypeptide(L)'
;MKGLFFSLIILILTMIFISFILLQKSLVSSYSKQIFVEARVDGMLNFYNSILKDCEKAFKIIGRRALNAAINKVITTGIPLDCSNCTVYELIFNGTINGESQPLLQGLTLEDWKNKLKIIAAEQAFELNISFNKILIYPYDSFNIKIEYEINVYLHDLKINASLNKSKQKEVLIKIENLEDPIYPLKTYGRVVNVFRLSPHWLNYSANDTNNLLDDLQNSYYHPSLKGGSIFDRLEGKCEVQEKYKISENYIGLESFVNKDKILSSGLDVNVEASNIDYIYFCNPGIKAFQVQGMPANFRLDNETTVYELTHLQIYNVSVIE
;
A
#
# COMPACT_ATOMS: atom_id res chain seq x y z
N MET A 1 -40.75 -81.94 17.86
CA MET A 1 -39.79 -81.06 18.58
C MET A 1 -38.64 -80.55 17.72
N LYS A 2 -37.99 -81.36 16.86
CA LYS A 2 -36.86 -80.89 16.02
C LYS A 2 -37.19 -79.69 15.11
N GLY A 3 -38.38 -79.66 14.52
CA GLY A 3 -38.83 -78.52 13.68
C GLY A 3 -38.92 -77.18 14.44
N LEU A 4 -39.34 -77.20 15.71
CA LEU A 4 -39.40 -76.00 16.56
C LEU A 4 -38.00 -75.43 16.85
N PHE A 5 -37.00 -76.30 17.03
CA PHE A 5 -35.61 -75.88 17.21
C PHE A 5 -35.04 -75.25 15.93
N PHE A 6 -35.30 -75.82 14.75
CA PHE A 6 -34.86 -75.23 13.48
C PHE A 6 -35.52 -73.87 13.21
N SER A 7 -36.83 -73.72 13.50
CA SER A 7 -37.50 -72.41 13.36
C SER A 7 -36.95 -71.37 14.33
N LEU A 8 -36.60 -71.76 15.57
CA LEU A 8 -36.00 -70.87 16.55
C LEU A 8 -34.61 -70.40 16.10
N ILE A 9 -33.79 -71.30 15.55
CA ILE A 9 -32.46 -70.98 15.03
C ILE A 9 -32.55 -70.00 13.86
N ILE A 10 -33.47 -70.23 12.91
CA ILE A 10 -33.71 -69.32 11.78
C ILE A 10 -34.19 -67.95 12.26
N LEU A 11 -35.07 -67.90 13.27
CA LEU A 11 -35.55 -66.65 13.84
C LEU A 11 -34.42 -65.86 14.53
N ILE A 12 -33.53 -66.54 15.26
CA ILE A 12 -32.36 -65.91 15.87
C ILE A 12 -31.38 -65.40 14.80
N LEU A 13 -31.10 -66.20 13.77
CA LEU A 13 -30.21 -65.80 12.67
C LEU A 13 -30.76 -64.57 11.91
N THR A 14 -32.05 -64.54 11.64
CA THR A 14 -32.71 -63.40 10.98
C THR A 14 -32.68 -62.15 11.86
N MET A 15 -32.92 -62.26 13.17
CA MET A 15 -32.74 -61.16 14.13
C MET A 15 -31.32 -60.60 14.13
N ILE A 16 -30.29 -61.47 14.13
CA ILE A 16 -28.88 -61.05 14.07
C ILE A 16 -28.60 -60.34 12.75
N PHE A 17 -29.11 -60.85 11.63
CA PHE A 17 -28.90 -60.24 10.32
C PHE A 17 -29.55 -58.85 10.21
N ILE A 18 -30.78 -58.70 10.72
CA ILE A 18 -31.46 -57.40 10.79
C ILE A 18 -30.70 -56.43 11.69
N SER A 19 -30.25 -56.88 12.86
CA SER A 19 -29.44 -56.08 13.78
C SER A 19 -28.14 -55.59 13.13
N PHE A 20 -27.46 -56.48 12.39
CA PHE A 20 -26.24 -56.13 11.66
C PHE A 20 -26.49 -55.07 10.58
N ILE A 21 -27.56 -55.20 9.79
CA ILE A 21 -27.95 -54.20 8.78
C ILE A 21 -28.24 -52.84 9.43
N LEU A 22 -28.99 -52.83 10.54
CA LEU A 22 -29.32 -51.60 11.27
C LEU A 22 -28.05 -50.93 11.83
N LEU A 23 -27.14 -51.72 12.39
CA LEU A 23 -25.86 -51.24 12.92
C LEU A 23 -24.99 -50.67 11.80
N GLN A 24 -24.87 -51.36 10.67
CA GLN A 24 -24.12 -50.86 9.51
C GLN A 24 -24.72 -49.55 8.99
N LYS A 25 -26.05 -49.47 8.84
CA LYS A 25 -26.73 -48.24 8.41
C LYS A 25 -26.48 -47.08 9.37
N SER A 26 -26.52 -47.35 10.68
CA SER A 26 -26.23 -46.35 11.71
C SER A 26 -24.78 -45.87 11.65
N LEU A 27 -23.81 -46.79 11.54
CA LEU A 27 -22.38 -46.44 11.46
C LEU A 27 -22.07 -45.62 10.21
N VAL A 28 -22.57 -46.05 9.05
CA VAL A 28 -22.39 -45.32 7.80
C VAL A 28 -23.03 -43.93 7.90
N SER A 29 -24.24 -43.82 8.44
CA SER A 29 -24.89 -42.52 8.62
C SER A 29 -24.11 -41.59 9.55
N SER A 30 -23.59 -42.10 10.67
CA SER A 30 -22.78 -41.31 11.59
C SER A 30 -21.46 -40.87 10.96
N TYR A 31 -20.79 -41.77 10.26
CA TYR A 31 -19.54 -41.47 9.55
C TYR A 31 -19.74 -40.41 8.46
N SER A 32 -20.80 -40.53 7.65
CA SER A 32 -21.14 -39.52 6.65
C SER A 32 -21.46 -38.15 7.27
N LYS A 33 -22.16 -38.12 8.42
CA LYS A 33 -22.41 -36.85 9.15
C LYS A 33 -21.12 -36.22 9.65
N GLN A 34 -20.19 -37.02 10.17
CA GLN A 34 -18.89 -36.54 10.64
C GLN A 34 -18.09 -35.94 9.48
N ILE A 35 -17.96 -36.65 8.35
CA ILE A 35 -17.26 -36.14 7.16
C ILE A 35 -17.89 -34.82 6.70
N PHE A 36 -19.22 -34.73 6.68
CA PHE A 36 -19.90 -33.51 6.29
C PHE A 36 -19.56 -32.32 7.20
N VAL A 37 -19.53 -32.52 8.52
CA VAL A 37 -19.16 -31.49 9.48
C VAL A 37 -17.68 -31.09 9.31
N GLU A 38 -16.78 -32.06 9.20
CA GLU A 38 -15.35 -31.83 8.98
C GLU A 38 -15.11 -31.02 7.69
N ALA A 39 -15.72 -31.43 6.58
CA ALA A 39 -15.62 -30.72 5.30
C ALA A 39 -16.14 -29.28 5.38
N ARG A 40 -17.20 -29.02 6.15
CA ARG A 40 -17.74 -27.66 6.37
C ARG A 40 -16.81 -26.81 7.22
N VAL A 41 -16.25 -27.37 8.30
CA VAL A 41 -15.27 -26.68 9.15
C VAL A 41 -14.00 -26.35 8.35
N ASP A 42 -13.50 -27.28 7.55
CA ASP A 42 -12.36 -27.04 6.65
C ASP A 42 -12.69 -25.96 5.62
N GLY A 43 -13.89 -25.98 5.05
CA GLY A 43 -14.40 -24.92 4.17
C GLY A 43 -14.38 -23.55 4.84
N MET A 44 -14.88 -23.44 6.08
CA MET A 44 -14.85 -22.20 6.86
C MET A 44 -13.42 -21.69 7.10
N LEU A 45 -12.51 -22.59 7.50
CA LEU A 45 -11.10 -22.23 7.74
C LEU A 45 -10.39 -21.78 6.46
N ASN A 46 -10.63 -22.46 5.35
CA ASN A 46 -10.09 -22.09 4.05
C ASN A 46 -10.65 -20.76 3.55
N PHE A 47 -11.94 -20.51 3.77
CA PHE A 47 -12.58 -19.23 3.44
C PHE A 47 -12.00 -18.09 4.28
N TYR A 48 -11.86 -18.27 5.59
CA TYR A 48 -11.20 -17.31 6.49
C TYR A 48 -9.77 -16.98 6.02
N ASN A 49 -8.96 -18.00 5.72
CA ASN A 49 -7.60 -17.80 5.22
C ASN A 49 -7.58 -17.07 3.87
N SER A 50 -8.58 -17.30 3.02
CA SER A 50 -8.74 -16.60 1.74
C SER A 50 -9.10 -15.14 1.94
N ILE A 51 -10.01 -14.83 2.87
CA ILE A 51 -10.34 -13.45 3.28
C ILE A 51 -9.08 -12.70 3.71
N LEU A 52 -8.25 -13.31 4.57
CA LEU A 52 -7.02 -12.65 5.04
C LEU A 52 -6.03 -12.34 3.91
N LYS A 53 -5.89 -13.26 2.94
CA LYS A 53 -5.00 -13.07 1.78
C LYS A 53 -5.55 -12.02 0.81
N ASP A 54 -6.86 -12.04 0.58
CA ASP A 54 -7.51 -11.10 -0.33
C ASP A 54 -7.57 -9.68 0.26
N CYS A 55 -7.76 -9.57 1.58
CA CYS A 55 -7.69 -8.30 2.31
C CYS A 55 -6.36 -7.57 2.07
N GLU A 56 -5.24 -8.29 2.13
CA GLU A 56 -3.92 -7.71 1.84
C GLU A 56 -3.85 -7.12 0.42
N LYS A 57 -4.41 -7.84 -0.57
CA LYS A 57 -4.47 -7.38 -1.96
C LYS A 57 -5.43 -6.19 -2.11
N ALA A 58 -6.58 -6.22 -1.43
CA ALA A 58 -7.55 -5.14 -1.43
C ALA A 58 -6.92 -3.85 -0.92
N PHE A 59 -6.23 -3.88 0.24
CA PHE A 59 -5.51 -2.71 0.75
C PHE A 59 -4.44 -2.19 -0.22
N LYS A 60 -3.68 -3.08 -0.89
CA LYS A 60 -2.69 -2.66 -1.91
C LYS A 60 -3.34 -1.92 -3.08
N ILE A 61 -4.44 -2.44 -3.61
CA ILE A 61 -5.14 -1.87 -4.77
C ILE A 61 -5.84 -0.57 -4.39
N ILE A 62 -6.64 -0.61 -3.31
CA ILE A 62 -7.43 0.52 -2.85
C ILE A 62 -6.51 1.65 -2.37
N GLY A 63 -5.48 1.32 -1.58
CA GLY A 63 -4.52 2.31 -1.09
C GLY A 63 -3.74 2.99 -2.23
N ARG A 64 -3.33 2.25 -3.27
CA ARG A 64 -2.70 2.87 -4.46
C ARG A 64 -3.67 3.78 -5.22
N ARG A 65 -4.94 3.40 -5.35
CA ARG A 65 -5.98 4.26 -5.96
C ARG A 65 -6.29 5.48 -5.11
N ALA A 66 -6.31 5.34 -3.79
CA ALA A 66 -6.47 6.45 -2.85
C ALA A 66 -5.34 7.46 -3.00
N LEU A 67 -4.08 7.03 -3.08
CA LEU A 67 -2.96 7.95 -3.34
C LEU A 67 -3.12 8.69 -4.67
N ASN A 68 -3.50 8.00 -5.74
CA ASN A 68 -3.77 8.64 -7.03
C ASN A 68 -4.91 9.65 -6.96
N ALA A 69 -5.98 9.35 -6.22
CA ALA A 69 -7.09 10.27 -6.03
C ALA A 69 -6.66 11.52 -5.22
N ALA A 70 -5.87 11.33 -4.17
CA ALA A 70 -5.31 12.42 -3.37
C ALA A 70 -4.39 13.32 -4.22
N ILE A 71 -3.46 12.74 -4.97
CA ILE A 71 -2.57 13.46 -5.88
C ILE A 71 -3.37 14.22 -6.93
N ASN A 72 -4.34 13.56 -7.58
CA ASN A 72 -5.17 14.21 -8.60
C ASN A 72 -5.97 15.39 -8.03
N LYS A 73 -6.51 15.28 -6.81
CA LYS A 73 -7.17 16.40 -6.14
C LYS A 73 -6.22 17.58 -5.99
N VAL A 74 -5.01 17.36 -5.45
CA VAL A 74 -4.00 18.41 -5.25
C VAL A 74 -3.57 19.05 -6.56
N ILE A 75 -3.33 18.25 -7.61
CA ILE A 75 -2.90 18.74 -8.92
C ILE A 75 -4.02 19.56 -9.59
N THR A 76 -5.26 19.07 -9.54
CA THR A 76 -6.40 19.72 -10.20
C THR A 76 -6.83 21.01 -9.50
N THR A 77 -6.81 21.04 -8.16
CA THR A 77 -7.19 22.24 -7.42
C THR A 77 -6.04 23.23 -7.24
N GLY A 78 -4.79 22.76 -7.30
CA GLY A 78 -3.61 23.53 -6.90
C GLY A 78 -3.55 23.80 -5.40
N ILE A 79 -4.39 23.13 -4.59
CA ILE A 79 -4.49 23.33 -3.14
C ILE A 79 -3.92 22.08 -2.45
N PRO A 80 -2.90 22.23 -1.58
CA PRO A 80 -2.38 21.13 -0.79
C PRO A 80 -3.41 20.56 0.18
N LEU A 81 -3.19 19.32 0.65
CA LEU A 81 -4.03 18.72 1.69
C LEU A 81 -3.69 19.28 3.08
N ASP A 82 -4.68 19.35 3.95
CA ASP A 82 -4.48 19.70 5.37
C ASP A 82 -3.90 18.53 6.18
N CYS A 83 -4.32 17.31 5.84
CA CYS A 83 -3.90 16.08 6.49
C CYS A 83 -3.84 14.92 5.47
N SER A 84 -2.63 14.55 5.05
CA SER A 84 -2.43 13.49 4.05
C SER A 84 -2.89 12.12 4.53
N ASN A 85 -2.52 11.72 5.75
CA ASN A 85 -2.91 10.43 6.32
C ASN A 85 -4.43 10.35 6.58
N CYS A 86 -5.07 11.44 7.03
CA CYS A 86 -6.52 11.49 7.21
C CYS A 86 -7.25 11.34 5.86
N THR A 87 -6.77 12.03 4.83
CA THR A 87 -7.37 12.00 3.49
C THR A 87 -7.24 10.62 2.86
N VAL A 88 -6.05 10.00 2.93
CA VAL A 88 -5.84 8.64 2.42
C VAL A 88 -6.69 7.62 3.20
N TYR A 89 -6.84 7.81 4.52
CA TYR A 89 -7.75 7.00 5.32
C TYR A 89 -9.21 7.13 4.81
N GLU A 90 -9.72 8.35 4.69
CA GLU A 90 -11.08 8.61 4.21
C GLU A 90 -11.32 7.98 2.82
N LEU A 91 -10.36 8.13 1.91
CA LEU A 91 -10.41 7.57 0.57
C LEU A 91 -10.50 6.04 0.57
N ILE A 92 -9.73 5.36 1.42
CA ILE A 92 -9.75 3.88 1.48
C ILE A 92 -11.11 3.35 1.97
N PHE A 93 -11.72 4.04 2.95
CA PHE A 93 -12.96 3.57 3.58
C PHE A 93 -14.22 4.03 2.86
N ASN A 94 -14.29 5.32 2.52
CA ASN A 94 -15.49 5.97 2.02
C ASN A 94 -15.38 6.33 0.53
N GLY A 95 -14.16 6.35 -0.04
CA GLY A 95 -13.95 6.79 -1.41
C GLY A 95 -14.19 8.30 -1.61
N THR A 96 -14.07 9.07 -0.53
CA THR A 96 -14.35 10.51 -0.49
C THR A 96 -13.14 11.32 -0.03
N ILE A 97 -13.12 12.61 -0.36
CA ILE A 97 -12.22 13.62 0.23
C ILE A 97 -13.11 14.73 0.79
N ASN A 98 -13.07 14.96 2.10
CA ASN A 98 -13.95 15.92 2.79
C ASN A 98 -15.44 15.69 2.49
N GLY A 99 -15.85 14.41 2.36
CA GLY A 99 -17.22 14.01 2.02
C GLY A 99 -17.56 14.04 0.52
N GLU A 100 -16.68 14.56 -0.36
CA GLU A 100 -16.90 14.55 -1.80
C GLU A 100 -16.40 13.26 -2.43
N SER A 101 -17.29 12.52 -3.12
CA SER A 101 -16.96 11.25 -3.77
C SER A 101 -15.93 11.43 -4.89
N GLN A 102 -14.92 10.56 -4.90
CA GLN A 102 -13.87 10.56 -5.90
C GLN A 102 -14.12 9.50 -6.98
N PRO A 103 -14.18 9.87 -8.28
CA PRO A 103 -14.48 8.93 -9.37
C PRO A 103 -13.55 7.72 -9.45
N LEU A 104 -12.27 7.88 -9.09
CA LEU A 104 -11.26 6.82 -9.17
C LEU A 104 -11.51 5.63 -8.21
N LEU A 105 -12.37 5.84 -7.20
CA LEU A 105 -12.68 4.87 -6.13
C LEU A 105 -14.13 4.38 -6.15
N GLN A 106 -14.93 4.77 -7.14
CA GLN A 106 -16.32 4.33 -7.24
C GLN A 106 -16.41 2.79 -7.32
N GLY A 107 -17.06 2.16 -6.34
CA GLY A 107 -17.19 0.69 -6.26
C GLY A 107 -15.90 -0.05 -5.87
N LEU A 108 -14.89 0.67 -5.41
CA LEU A 108 -13.54 0.21 -5.07
C LEU A 108 -13.07 0.73 -3.71
N THR A 109 -13.98 0.77 -2.74
CA THR A 109 -13.69 1.06 -1.33
C THR A 109 -13.51 -0.23 -0.52
N LEU A 110 -13.02 -0.10 0.71
CA LEU A 110 -12.94 -1.23 1.62
C LEU A 110 -14.34 -1.74 2.02
N GLU A 111 -15.34 -0.87 2.05
CA GLU A 111 -16.73 -1.26 2.28
C GLU A 111 -17.31 -2.04 1.09
N ASP A 112 -17.01 -1.64 -0.15
CA ASP A 112 -17.38 -2.40 -1.34
C ASP A 112 -16.77 -3.80 -1.34
N TRP A 113 -15.50 -3.91 -0.94
CA TRP A 113 -14.81 -5.18 -0.79
C TRP A 113 -15.49 -6.08 0.27
N LYS A 114 -15.81 -5.53 1.45
CA LYS A 114 -16.55 -6.26 2.49
C LYS A 114 -17.89 -6.76 1.97
N ASN A 115 -18.62 -5.93 1.25
CA ASN A 115 -19.94 -6.28 0.71
C ASN A 115 -19.86 -7.38 -0.35
N LYS A 116 -18.85 -7.35 -1.23
CA LYS A 116 -18.58 -8.45 -2.18
C LYS A 116 -18.29 -9.76 -1.46
N LEU A 117 -17.49 -9.75 -0.40
CA LEU A 117 -17.21 -10.96 0.38
C LEU A 117 -18.44 -11.50 1.12
N LYS A 118 -19.32 -10.62 1.62
CA LYS A 118 -20.58 -11.04 2.25
C LYS A 118 -21.49 -11.79 1.26
N ILE A 119 -21.55 -11.34 0.01
CA ILE A 119 -22.31 -12.02 -1.05
C ILE A 119 -21.73 -13.42 -1.30
N ILE A 120 -20.42 -13.53 -1.47
CA ILE A 120 -19.73 -14.81 -1.68
C ILE A 120 -19.91 -15.77 -0.48
N ALA A 121 -19.89 -15.23 0.74
CA ALA A 121 -20.13 -16.00 1.96
C ALA A 121 -21.57 -16.55 1.98
N ALA A 122 -22.56 -15.72 1.64
CA ALA A 122 -23.97 -16.10 1.63
C ALA A 122 -24.25 -17.23 0.62
N GLU A 123 -23.60 -17.23 -0.56
CA GLU A 123 -23.68 -18.32 -1.54
C GLU A 123 -23.23 -19.67 -0.97
N GLN A 124 -22.32 -19.66 0.02
CA GLN A 124 -21.82 -20.86 0.70
C GLN A 124 -22.60 -21.19 1.98
N ALA A 125 -23.71 -20.49 2.23
CA ALA A 125 -24.49 -20.52 3.47
C ALA A 125 -23.66 -20.14 4.71
N PHE A 126 -22.79 -19.15 4.56
CA PHE A 126 -22.06 -18.52 5.65
C PHE A 126 -22.57 -17.10 5.91
N GLU A 127 -22.73 -16.75 7.18
CA GLU A 127 -22.92 -15.37 7.62
C GLU A 127 -21.55 -14.77 7.97
N LEU A 128 -21.19 -13.67 7.31
CA LEU A 128 -19.88 -13.02 7.43
C LEU A 128 -20.00 -11.60 7.96
N ASN A 129 -19.23 -11.29 9.00
CA ASN A 129 -19.01 -9.94 9.46
C ASN A 129 -17.51 -9.66 9.58
N ILE A 130 -17.07 -8.56 8.99
CA ILE A 130 -15.67 -8.11 8.99
C ILE A 130 -15.63 -6.70 9.58
N SER A 131 -14.75 -6.50 10.55
CA SER A 131 -14.46 -5.18 11.10
C SER A 131 -12.96 -4.91 11.09
N PHE A 132 -12.59 -3.64 10.90
CA PHE A 132 -11.21 -3.18 10.94
C PHE A 132 -11.00 -2.25 12.11
N ASN A 133 -9.97 -2.52 12.90
CA ASN A 133 -9.57 -1.73 14.06
C ASN A 133 -8.11 -1.26 13.90
N LYS A 134 -7.74 -0.20 14.64
CA LYS A 134 -6.35 0.30 14.77
C LYS A 134 -5.63 0.47 13.43
N ILE A 135 -6.28 1.15 12.48
CA ILE A 135 -5.68 1.39 11.17
C ILE A 135 -4.71 2.57 11.27
N LEU A 136 -3.45 2.33 10.95
CA LEU A 136 -2.40 3.34 10.89
C LEU A 136 -1.86 3.40 9.47
N ILE A 137 -1.74 4.61 8.92
CA ILE A 137 -1.25 4.86 7.57
C ILE A 137 -0.15 5.90 7.65
N TYR A 138 1.06 5.53 7.24
CA TYR A 138 2.23 6.40 7.33
C TYR A 138 3.34 6.02 6.34
N PRO A 139 4.24 6.95 5.98
CA PRO A 139 5.41 6.65 5.17
C PRO A 139 6.34 5.66 5.91
N TYR A 140 6.73 4.57 5.26
CA TYR A 140 7.62 3.57 5.85
C TYR A 140 9.09 3.79 5.50
N ASP A 141 9.33 4.14 4.24
CA ASP A 141 10.60 4.58 3.69
C ASP A 141 10.30 5.58 2.55
N SER A 142 11.33 6.08 1.88
CA SER A 142 11.19 7.06 0.80
C SER A 142 10.21 6.64 -0.30
N PHE A 143 10.08 5.34 -0.60
CA PHE A 143 9.31 4.84 -1.74
C PHE A 143 8.09 4.00 -1.36
N ASN A 144 7.86 3.76 -0.08
CA ASN A 144 6.80 2.90 0.42
C ASN A 144 5.98 3.57 1.53
N ILE A 145 4.66 3.43 1.43
CA ILE A 145 3.72 3.73 2.51
C ILE A 145 3.33 2.42 3.17
N LYS A 146 3.24 2.41 4.50
CA LYS A 146 2.74 1.28 5.27
C LYS A 146 1.34 1.54 5.80
N ILE A 147 0.50 0.52 5.65
CA ILE A 147 -0.82 0.45 6.28
C ILE A 147 -0.80 -0.72 7.26
N GLU A 148 -0.91 -0.42 8.55
CA GLU A 148 -1.06 -1.41 9.61
C GLU A 148 -2.52 -1.45 10.06
N TYR A 149 -3.09 -2.63 10.25
CA TYR A 149 -4.47 -2.79 10.66
C TYR A 149 -4.71 -4.10 11.40
N GLU A 150 -5.75 -4.11 12.23
CA GLU A 150 -6.28 -5.30 12.88
C GLU A 150 -7.60 -5.68 12.20
N ILE A 151 -7.67 -6.86 11.58
CA ILE A 151 -8.90 -7.39 10.98
C ILE A 151 -9.54 -8.40 11.93
N ASN A 152 -10.81 -8.18 12.27
CA ASN A 152 -11.64 -9.18 12.93
C ASN A 152 -12.61 -9.79 11.92
N VAL A 153 -12.63 -11.11 11.85
CA VAL A 153 -13.54 -11.87 11.00
C VAL A 153 -14.40 -12.76 11.88
N TYR A 154 -15.70 -12.53 11.81
CA TYR A 154 -16.73 -13.40 12.33
C TYR A 154 -17.40 -14.14 11.18
N LEU A 155 -17.41 -15.47 11.24
CA LEU A 155 -17.98 -16.35 10.24
C LEU A 155 -18.88 -17.38 10.94
N HIS A 156 -20.14 -17.48 10.55
CA HIS A 156 -21.08 -18.48 11.07
C HIS A 156 -21.64 -19.35 9.95
N ASP A 157 -21.65 -20.66 10.16
CA ASP A 157 -22.19 -21.64 9.22
C ASP A 157 -23.61 -22.02 9.62
N LEU A 158 -24.56 -21.68 8.75
CA LEU A 158 -25.98 -21.88 8.96
C LEU A 158 -26.40 -23.37 8.93
N LYS A 159 -25.60 -24.26 8.32
CA LYS A 159 -25.94 -25.69 8.14
C LYS A 159 -25.56 -26.54 9.35
N ILE A 160 -24.43 -26.24 9.98
CA ILE A 160 -23.92 -26.99 11.14
C ILE A 160 -23.99 -26.18 12.44
N ASN A 161 -24.40 -24.91 12.38
CA ASN A 161 -24.47 -23.97 13.49
C ASN A 161 -23.12 -23.78 14.21
N ALA A 162 -22.03 -23.73 13.44
CA ALA A 162 -20.68 -23.49 13.93
C ALA A 162 -20.26 -22.04 13.67
N SER A 163 -19.46 -21.46 14.56
CA SER A 163 -18.93 -20.09 14.39
C SER A 163 -17.42 -20.03 14.57
N LEU A 164 -16.79 -19.16 13.79
CA LEU A 164 -15.38 -18.81 13.87
C LEU A 164 -15.29 -17.29 14.11
N ASN A 165 -14.64 -16.89 15.19
CA ASN A 165 -14.34 -15.49 15.47
C ASN A 165 -12.83 -15.35 15.71
N LYS A 166 -12.13 -14.65 14.82
CA LYS A 166 -10.68 -14.45 14.92
C LYS A 166 -10.29 -13.03 14.56
N SER A 167 -9.36 -12.49 15.35
CA SER A 167 -8.63 -11.26 15.06
C SER A 167 -7.23 -11.58 14.53
N LYS A 168 -6.73 -10.77 13.59
CA LYS A 168 -5.35 -10.83 13.12
C LYS A 168 -4.83 -9.44 12.80
N GLN A 169 -3.62 -9.14 13.29
CA GLN A 169 -2.87 -7.97 12.85
C GLN A 169 -2.18 -8.24 11.53
N LYS A 170 -2.22 -7.25 10.64
CA LYS A 170 -1.68 -7.29 9.29
C LYS A 170 -1.04 -5.96 8.95
N GLU A 171 -0.09 -6.02 8.04
CA GLU A 171 0.56 -4.85 7.46
C GLU A 171 0.65 -5.00 5.94
N VAL A 172 0.62 -3.87 5.25
CA VAL A 172 0.70 -3.77 3.80
C VAL A 172 1.62 -2.63 3.43
N LEU A 173 2.56 -2.91 2.52
CA LEU A 173 3.41 -1.89 1.88
C LEU A 173 2.87 -1.55 0.50
N ILE A 174 2.78 -0.24 0.21
CA ILE A 174 2.33 0.32 -1.06
C ILE A 174 3.47 1.16 -1.63
N LYS A 175 3.94 0.79 -2.82
CA LYS A 175 4.95 1.53 -3.57
C LYS A 175 4.35 2.80 -4.18
N ILE A 176 5.07 3.92 -4.08
CA ILE A 176 4.71 5.19 -4.72
C ILE A 176 5.29 5.35 -6.13
N GLU A 177 6.06 4.36 -6.60
CA GLU A 177 6.67 4.39 -7.93
C GLU A 177 5.58 4.52 -9.02
N ASN A 178 5.88 5.34 -10.02
CA ASN A 178 4.98 5.72 -11.12
C ASN A 178 3.75 6.53 -10.67
N LEU A 179 3.80 7.18 -9.50
CA LEU A 179 2.84 8.22 -9.13
C LEU A 179 3.42 9.60 -9.42
N GLU A 180 2.57 10.57 -9.74
CA GLU A 180 2.99 11.96 -9.94
C GLU A 180 3.38 12.60 -8.61
N ASP A 181 4.46 13.38 -8.60
CA ASP A 181 4.84 14.16 -7.44
C ASP A 181 4.01 15.44 -7.40
N PRO A 182 3.16 15.65 -6.36
CA PRO A 182 2.33 16.85 -6.24
C PRO A 182 3.15 18.14 -6.09
N ILE A 183 4.41 18.09 -5.63
CA ILE A 183 5.17 19.33 -5.36
C ILE A 183 5.50 20.10 -6.64
N TYR A 184 5.84 19.41 -7.72
CA TYR A 184 6.17 20.03 -9.00
C TYR A 184 5.00 20.86 -9.55
N PRO A 185 3.79 20.31 -9.75
CA PRO A 185 2.65 21.10 -10.20
C PRO A 185 2.24 22.16 -9.18
N LEU A 186 2.33 21.90 -7.87
CA LEU A 186 2.05 22.92 -6.84
C LEU A 186 3.00 24.13 -6.94
N LYS A 187 4.28 23.90 -7.22
CA LYS A 187 5.33 24.95 -7.26
C LYS A 187 5.50 25.56 -8.65
N THR A 188 4.93 24.96 -9.68
CA THR A 188 5.04 25.40 -11.09
C THR A 188 3.69 25.72 -11.72
N TYR A 189 2.65 25.96 -10.92
CA TYR A 189 1.30 26.31 -11.39
C TYR A 189 0.73 25.28 -12.39
N GLY A 190 1.02 24.00 -12.15
CA GLY A 190 0.57 22.87 -12.98
C GLY A 190 1.33 22.70 -14.30
N ARG A 191 2.39 23.49 -14.57
CA ARG A 191 3.08 23.47 -15.88
C ARG A 191 4.19 22.43 -15.99
N VAL A 192 4.71 21.95 -14.87
CA VAL A 192 5.75 20.93 -14.83
C VAL A 192 5.26 19.79 -13.97
N VAL A 193 5.42 18.58 -14.52
CA VAL A 193 5.10 17.33 -13.84
C VAL A 193 6.37 16.52 -13.68
N ASN A 194 6.54 15.89 -12.52
CA ASN A 194 7.52 14.85 -12.31
C ASN A 194 6.82 13.60 -11.74
N VAL A 195 7.42 12.43 -11.97
CA VAL A 195 6.87 11.14 -11.56
C VAL A 195 7.89 10.42 -10.70
N PHE A 196 7.48 9.85 -9.57
CA PHE A 196 8.36 9.09 -8.70
C PHE A 196 8.95 7.89 -9.44
N ARG A 197 10.24 7.97 -9.74
CA ARG A 197 11.05 6.92 -10.36
C ARG A 197 12.38 6.86 -9.62
N LEU A 198 12.68 5.71 -9.03
CA LEU A 198 13.94 5.49 -8.33
C LEU A 198 15.09 5.58 -9.33
N SER A 199 16.17 6.27 -8.95
CA SER A 199 17.38 6.32 -9.77
C SER A 199 18.02 4.94 -9.91
N PRO A 200 18.37 4.50 -11.13
CA PRO A 200 19.18 3.30 -11.34
C PRO A 200 20.64 3.49 -10.93
N HIS A 201 21.07 4.74 -10.71
CA HIS A 201 22.47 5.13 -10.45
C HIS A 201 22.74 5.49 -8.99
N TRP A 202 21.80 5.25 -8.08
CA TRP A 202 21.95 5.60 -6.68
C TRP A 202 23.24 5.01 -6.07
N LEU A 203 24.07 5.88 -5.45
CA LEU A 203 25.41 5.58 -4.93
C LEU A 203 26.45 5.15 -5.98
N ASN A 204 26.17 5.31 -7.27
CA ASN A 204 27.06 5.00 -8.38
C ASN A 204 27.37 6.26 -9.20
N TYR A 205 27.98 7.25 -8.56
CA TYR A 205 28.38 8.51 -9.19
C TYR A 205 29.90 8.71 -9.14
N SER A 206 30.42 9.45 -10.11
CA SER A 206 31.86 9.66 -10.28
C SER A 206 32.17 11.11 -10.67
N ALA A 207 33.14 11.71 -9.98
CA ALA A 207 33.63 13.04 -10.31
C ALA A 207 34.30 13.12 -11.69
N ASN A 208 34.80 11.98 -12.19
CA ASN A 208 35.48 11.89 -13.48
C ASN A 208 34.53 11.55 -14.63
N ASP A 209 33.32 11.04 -14.34
CA ASP A 209 32.32 10.66 -15.33
C ASP A 209 30.92 11.04 -14.81
N THR A 210 30.42 12.16 -15.32
CA THR A 210 29.14 12.76 -14.94
C THR A 210 27.94 12.19 -15.71
N ASN A 211 28.12 11.16 -16.54
CA ASN A 211 27.03 10.59 -17.35
C ASN A 211 25.83 10.13 -16.50
N ASN A 212 26.07 9.46 -15.38
CA ASN A 212 25.01 9.00 -14.48
C ASN A 212 24.26 10.18 -13.83
N LEU A 213 24.99 11.23 -13.46
CA LEU A 213 24.41 12.43 -12.88
C LEU A 213 23.58 13.22 -13.91
N LEU A 214 24.06 13.26 -15.16
CA LEU A 214 23.35 13.86 -16.28
C LEU A 214 22.07 13.11 -16.62
N ASP A 215 22.11 11.77 -16.63
CA ASP A 215 20.92 10.92 -16.84
C ASP A 215 19.88 11.14 -15.73
N ASP A 216 20.33 11.22 -14.47
CA ASP A 216 19.47 11.53 -13.33
C ASP A 216 18.82 12.91 -13.41
N LEU A 217 19.57 13.93 -13.86
CA LEU A 217 19.03 15.28 -14.11
C LEU A 217 18.01 15.29 -15.25
N GLN A 218 18.29 14.59 -16.35
CA GLN A 218 17.42 14.57 -17.53
C GLN A 218 16.10 13.86 -17.25
N ASN A 219 16.15 12.76 -16.47
CA ASN A 219 14.97 11.98 -16.12
C ASN A 219 14.32 12.39 -14.79
N SER A 220 14.94 13.32 -14.05
CA SER A 220 14.52 13.77 -12.72
C SER A 220 14.22 12.59 -11.78
N TYR A 221 15.13 11.62 -11.73
CA TYR A 221 15.02 10.46 -10.85
C TYR A 221 15.06 10.88 -9.38
N TYR A 222 14.49 10.03 -8.53
CA TYR A 222 14.37 10.23 -7.11
C TYR A 222 15.37 9.41 -6.32
N HIS A 223 15.77 9.99 -5.19
CA HIS A 223 16.65 9.41 -4.20
C HIS A 223 16.04 9.50 -2.80
N PRO A 224 16.46 8.62 -1.88
CA PRO A 224 16.20 8.82 -0.45
C PRO A 224 16.83 10.12 0.04
N SER A 225 16.08 10.88 0.82
CA SER A 225 16.54 12.12 1.46
C SER A 225 16.34 12.07 2.98
N LEU A 226 17.25 12.68 3.72
CA LEU A 226 17.08 12.90 5.16
C LEU A 226 16.10 14.06 5.44
N LYS A 227 16.14 15.11 4.61
CA LYS A 227 15.41 16.36 4.84
C LYS A 227 14.22 16.54 3.90
N GLY A 228 14.35 16.16 2.64
CA GLY A 228 13.32 16.37 1.62
C GLY A 228 12.01 15.64 1.97
N GLY A 229 10.87 16.26 1.71
CA GLY A 229 9.56 15.80 2.18
C GLY A 229 9.20 14.40 1.69
N SER A 230 8.55 13.61 2.53
CA SER A 230 7.93 12.35 2.13
C SER A 230 6.76 12.60 1.18
N ILE A 231 6.20 11.55 0.59
CA ILE A 231 4.97 11.65 -0.21
C ILE A 231 3.82 12.34 0.54
N PHE A 232 3.71 12.15 1.86
CA PHE A 232 2.65 12.79 2.65
C PHE A 232 2.95 14.26 2.90
N ASP A 233 4.20 14.62 3.16
CA ASP A 233 4.62 16.03 3.28
C ASP A 233 4.37 16.77 1.96
N ARG A 234 4.73 16.14 0.82
CA ARG A 234 4.57 16.70 -0.53
C ARG A 234 3.09 16.91 -0.89
N LEU A 235 2.20 16.00 -0.51
CA LEU A 235 0.75 16.17 -0.65
C LEU A 235 0.19 17.34 0.19
N GLU A 236 0.83 17.67 1.32
CA GLU A 236 0.54 18.86 2.14
C GLU A 236 1.31 20.11 1.69
N GLY A 237 2.01 20.02 0.54
CA GLY A 237 2.78 21.13 -0.02
C GLY A 237 4.02 21.48 0.79
N LYS A 238 4.47 20.59 1.69
CA LYS A 238 5.67 20.74 2.49
C LYS A 238 6.85 20.12 1.74
N CYS A 239 7.94 20.88 1.65
CA CYS A 239 9.16 20.42 1.01
C CYS A 239 10.05 19.60 1.93
N GLU A 240 9.83 19.62 3.25
CA GLU A 240 10.67 18.94 4.23
C GLU A 240 9.86 17.95 5.07
N VAL A 241 10.52 16.91 5.56
CA VAL A 241 9.89 15.89 6.40
C VAL A 241 9.39 16.50 7.70
N GLN A 242 8.10 16.33 7.99
CA GLN A 242 7.52 16.72 9.27
C GLN A 242 7.69 15.64 10.34
N GLU A 243 7.95 16.07 11.58
CA GLU A 243 8.12 15.18 12.73
C GLU A 243 6.93 14.22 12.95
N LYS A 244 5.70 14.64 12.62
CA LYS A 244 4.50 13.79 12.75
C LYS A 244 4.55 12.50 11.90
N TYR A 245 5.39 12.44 10.86
CA TYR A 245 5.54 11.28 10.00
C TYR A 245 6.78 10.44 10.31
N LYS A 246 7.68 10.92 11.17
CA LYS A 246 8.89 10.20 11.61
C LYS A 246 8.54 9.18 12.71
N ILE A 247 7.91 8.08 12.29
CA ILE A 247 7.48 6.99 13.19
C ILE A 247 8.55 5.90 13.31
N SER A 248 9.44 5.78 12.32
CA SER A 248 10.55 4.82 12.28
C SER A 248 11.89 5.51 12.04
N GLU A 249 12.98 4.77 12.19
CA GLU A 249 14.35 5.23 11.89
C GLU A 249 14.67 5.27 10.39
N ASN A 250 13.74 4.83 9.53
CA ASN A 250 13.96 4.81 8.09
C ASN A 250 13.94 6.22 7.51
N TYR A 251 14.75 6.46 6.47
CA TYR A 251 14.61 7.65 5.65
C TYR A 251 13.28 7.58 4.89
N ILE A 252 12.36 8.49 5.21
CA ILE A 252 11.06 8.63 4.53
C ILE A 252 11.06 9.77 3.51
N GLY A 253 12.10 10.60 3.56
CA GLY A 253 12.24 11.74 2.69
C GLY A 253 12.61 11.37 1.28
N LEU A 254 12.27 12.24 0.35
CA LEU A 254 12.56 12.10 -1.08
C LEU A 254 13.29 13.34 -1.55
N GLU A 255 14.18 13.17 -2.52
CA GLU A 255 14.75 14.27 -3.30
C GLU A 255 14.86 13.88 -4.76
N SER A 256 14.87 14.88 -5.66
CA SER A 256 15.08 14.71 -7.10
C SER A 256 15.82 15.91 -7.65
N PHE A 257 16.44 15.75 -8.83
CA PHE A 257 17.02 16.89 -9.52
C PHE A 257 15.98 17.66 -10.34
N VAL A 258 15.85 18.93 -10.01
CA VAL A 258 15.07 19.91 -10.78
C VAL A 258 15.79 20.20 -12.08
N ASN A 259 15.17 19.80 -13.18
CA ASN A 259 15.59 20.21 -14.51
C ASN A 259 15.13 21.65 -14.78
N LYS A 260 16.04 22.62 -14.61
CA LYS A 260 15.74 24.04 -14.81
C LYS A 260 15.36 24.36 -16.25
N ASP A 261 15.95 23.69 -17.24
CA ASP A 261 15.59 23.90 -18.65
C ASP A 261 14.15 23.46 -18.95
N LYS A 262 13.67 22.40 -18.28
CA LYS A 262 12.26 21.97 -18.33
C LYS A 262 11.32 23.02 -17.72
N ILE A 263 11.71 23.66 -16.62
CA ILE A 263 10.91 24.77 -16.03
C ILE A 263 10.91 25.99 -16.95
N LEU A 264 12.07 26.37 -17.48
CA LEU A 264 12.22 27.54 -18.35
C LEU A 264 11.43 27.37 -19.65
N SER A 265 11.49 26.19 -20.27
CA SER A 265 10.72 25.88 -21.48
C SER A 265 9.20 25.84 -21.26
N SER A 266 8.74 25.62 -20.02
CA SER A 266 7.34 25.79 -19.60
C SER A 266 6.94 27.26 -19.36
N GLY A 267 7.82 28.22 -19.68
CA GLY A 267 7.57 29.66 -19.60
C GLY A 267 7.52 30.20 -18.16
N LEU A 268 8.32 29.61 -17.27
CA LEU A 268 8.50 30.05 -15.89
C LEU A 268 9.94 30.52 -15.67
N ASP A 269 10.12 31.51 -14.80
CA ASP A 269 11.44 31.98 -14.43
C ASP A 269 12.18 30.93 -13.58
N VAL A 270 13.50 30.85 -13.77
CA VAL A 270 14.36 29.90 -13.07
C VAL A 270 15.46 30.60 -12.29
N ASN A 271 15.68 30.16 -11.05
CA ASN A 271 16.84 30.59 -10.30
C ASN A 271 18.05 29.71 -10.68
N VAL A 272 18.88 30.22 -11.57
CA VAL A 272 20.09 29.51 -12.03
C VAL A 272 21.11 29.28 -10.91
N GLU A 273 21.10 30.12 -9.87
CA GLU A 273 22.04 30.06 -8.74
C GLU A 273 21.58 29.10 -7.63
N ALA A 274 20.31 28.70 -7.60
CA ALA A 274 19.79 27.76 -6.61
C ALA A 274 20.30 26.33 -6.85
N SER A 275 20.33 25.52 -5.79
CA SER A 275 20.60 24.07 -5.91
C SER A 275 19.56 23.40 -6.82
N ASN A 276 19.98 22.36 -7.55
CA ASN A 276 19.08 21.53 -8.33
C ASN A 276 18.35 20.48 -7.47
N ILE A 277 18.61 20.39 -6.17
CA ILE A 277 17.84 19.52 -5.26
C ILE A 277 16.44 20.08 -5.05
N ASP A 278 15.40 19.31 -5.34
CA ASP A 278 14.01 19.78 -5.43
C ASP A 278 13.48 20.53 -4.20
N TYR A 279 13.61 19.96 -3.01
CA TYR A 279 13.10 20.58 -1.80
C TYR A 279 13.82 21.89 -1.47
N ILE A 280 15.11 21.99 -1.82
CA ILE A 280 15.92 23.20 -1.66
C ILE A 280 15.52 24.21 -2.74
N TYR A 281 15.45 23.82 -4.00
CA TYR A 281 15.07 24.69 -5.11
C TYR A 281 13.71 25.36 -4.88
N PHE A 282 12.71 24.58 -4.43
CA PHE A 282 11.34 25.07 -4.28
C PHE A 282 11.03 25.76 -2.95
N CYS A 283 11.75 25.45 -1.87
CA CYS A 283 11.43 26.00 -0.54
C CYS A 283 12.58 26.74 0.14
N ASN A 284 13.83 26.51 -0.24
CA ASN A 284 14.98 27.21 0.35
C ASN A 284 16.02 27.61 -0.72
N PRO A 285 15.66 28.43 -1.71
CA PRO A 285 16.53 28.77 -2.83
C PRO A 285 17.74 29.64 -2.44
N GLY A 286 17.82 30.09 -1.17
CA GLY A 286 18.92 30.90 -0.65
C GLY A 286 20.13 30.09 -0.18
N ILE A 287 20.05 28.76 -0.14
CA ILE A 287 21.19 27.91 0.22
C ILE A 287 22.28 28.06 -0.85
N LYS A 288 23.53 28.26 -0.40
CA LYS A 288 24.68 28.37 -1.28
C LYS A 288 24.86 27.07 -2.08
N ALA A 289 24.82 27.18 -3.40
CA ALA A 289 25.03 26.07 -4.31
C ALA A 289 26.24 26.33 -5.23
N PHE A 290 26.93 25.25 -5.59
CA PHE A 290 28.19 25.25 -6.32
C PHE A 290 27.97 24.67 -7.71
N GLN A 291 28.61 25.27 -8.72
CA GLN A 291 28.58 24.74 -10.06
C GLN A 291 29.38 23.45 -10.12
N VAL A 292 28.82 22.40 -10.70
CA VAL A 292 29.46 21.09 -10.80
C VAL A 292 30.25 20.98 -12.10
N GLN A 293 31.51 20.55 -12.01
CA GLN A 293 32.37 20.31 -13.16
C GLN A 293 31.80 19.17 -14.02
N GLY A 294 31.77 19.34 -15.35
CA GLY A 294 31.27 18.32 -16.27
C GLY A 294 29.73 18.24 -16.36
N MET A 295 29.01 19.18 -15.76
CA MET A 295 27.55 19.31 -15.85
C MET A 295 27.15 20.60 -16.59
N PRO A 296 25.89 20.75 -17.04
CA PRO A 296 25.40 21.99 -17.64
C PRO A 296 25.63 23.21 -16.74
N ALA A 297 25.82 24.40 -17.33
CA ALA A 297 26.18 25.62 -16.59
C ALA A 297 25.15 26.06 -15.54
N ASN A 298 23.88 25.66 -15.71
CA ASN A 298 22.78 25.92 -14.78
C ASN A 298 22.64 24.83 -13.69
N PHE A 299 23.45 23.77 -13.72
CA PHE A 299 23.41 22.69 -12.74
C PHE A 299 24.31 23.01 -11.54
N ARG A 300 23.70 23.09 -10.36
CA ARG A 300 24.36 23.39 -9.10
C ARG A 300 23.91 22.43 -8.01
N LEU A 301 24.80 22.12 -7.09
CA LEU A 301 24.51 21.34 -5.89
C LEU A 301 24.95 22.13 -4.66
N ASP A 302 24.14 22.07 -3.61
CA ASP A 302 24.50 22.60 -2.30
C ASP A 302 25.38 21.61 -1.51
N ASN A 303 25.83 22.02 -0.33
CA ASN A 303 26.65 21.21 0.57
C ASN A 303 25.91 20.85 1.87
N GLU A 304 24.58 20.80 1.84
CA GLU A 304 23.79 20.35 3.00
C GLU A 304 23.92 18.83 3.19
N THR A 305 23.81 18.40 4.45
CA THR A 305 23.77 16.99 4.82
C THR A 305 22.45 16.34 4.39
N THR A 306 22.54 15.16 3.78
CA THR A 306 21.42 14.28 3.42
C THR A 306 21.58 12.92 4.13
N VAL A 307 21.30 11.81 3.46
CA VAL A 307 21.43 10.46 4.02
C VAL A 307 22.89 10.05 4.28
N TYR A 308 23.07 9.08 5.19
CA TYR A 308 24.39 8.54 5.60
C TYR A 308 25.37 9.57 6.16
N GLU A 309 24.85 10.70 6.67
CA GLU A 309 25.65 11.81 7.19
C GLU A 309 26.59 12.44 6.15
N LEU A 310 26.35 12.18 4.86
CA LEU A 310 27.08 12.76 3.74
C LEU A 310 26.38 14.03 3.25
N THR A 311 27.15 14.96 2.69
CA THR A 311 26.59 16.12 1.98
C THR A 311 26.18 15.75 0.54
N HIS A 312 25.35 16.57 -0.11
CA HIS A 312 25.01 16.34 -1.52
C HIS A 312 26.26 16.28 -2.42
N LEU A 313 27.28 17.11 -2.18
CA LEU A 313 28.54 17.05 -2.95
C LEU A 313 29.27 15.70 -2.77
N GLN A 314 29.23 15.15 -1.55
CA GLN A 314 29.88 13.88 -1.22
C GLN A 314 29.09 12.67 -1.74
N ILE A 315 27.77 12.66 -1.58
CA ILE A 315 26.93 11.51 -1.96
C ILE A 315 26.86 11.32 -3.47
N TYR A 316 26.86 12.43 -4.23
CA TYR A 316 26.93 12.40 -5.68
C TYR A 316 28.39 12.39 -6.20
N ASN A 317 29.37 12.38 -5.30
CA ASN A 317 30.80 12.28 -5.62
C ASN A 317 31.22 13.23 -6.75
N VAL A 318 30.98 14.53 -6.58
CA VAL A 318 31.19 15.55 -7.62
C VAL A 318 32.35 16.49 -7.30
N SER A 319 32.99 17.02 -8.35
CA SER A 319 33.93 18.15 -8.26
C SER A 319 33.21 19.46 -8.56
N VAL A 320 33.51 20.51 -7.81
CA VAL A 320 32.92 21.84 -7.98
C VAL A 320 33.89 22.81 -8.66
N ILE A 321 33.36 23.77 -9.40
CA ILE A 321 34.11 24.89 -9.97
C ILE A 321 34.12 26.01 -8.92
N GLU A 322 35.31 26.44 -8.51
CA GLU A 322 35.52 27.60 -7.63
C GLU A 322 35.15 28.92 -8.32
#